data_AF-A0A5C6U4I2-F1
#
_entry.id   AF-A0A5C6U4I2-F1
#
_cell.length_a   1.000
_cell.length_b   1.000
_cell.length_c   1.000
_cell.angle_alpha   90.00
_cell.angle_beta   90.00
_cell.angle_gamma   90.00
#
_symmetry.space_group_name_H-M   'P 1'
#
loop_
_entity.id
_entity.type
_entity.pdbx_description
1 polymer ?
#
loop_
_entity_poly.entity_id
_entity_poly.type
_entity_poly.pdbx_seq_one_letter_code
_entity_poly.pdbx_strand_id
1 'polypeptide(L)' 'MTLRTLPADALARRCDPAALAAAAVSADASADTIVGQPRAASAVAYALSTPHAGHHLFVAGPPGSGRARWCARRCRRG' A
#
# COMPACT_ATOMS: atom_id res chain seq x y z
N MET A 1 6.12 38.47 2.85
CA MET A 1 5.08 37.43 2.75
C MET A 1 3.96 37.98 1.89
N THR A 2 3.96 37.72 0.59
CA THR A 2 2.94 38.22 -0.35
C THR A 2 1.88 37.14 -0.56
N LEU A 3 0.63 37.41 -0.17
CA LEU A 3 -0.48 36.49 -0.36
C LEU A 3 -0.93 36.50 -1.82
N ARG A 4 -0.93 35.33 -2.46
CA ARG A 4 -1.47 35.12 -3.81
C ARG A 4 -2.91 34.66 -3.70
N THR A 5 -3.85 35.43 -4.24
CA THR A 5 -5.27 35.05 -4.32
C THR A 5 -5.44 33.94 -5.35
N LEU A 6 -6.08 32.83 -4.94
CA LEU A 6 -6.52 31.77 -5.85
C LEU A 6 -8.03 31.86 -6.07
N PRO A 7 -8.50 31.63 -7.30
CA PRO A 7 -9.93 31.51 -7.59
C PRO A 7 -10.50 30.22 -6.98
N ALA A 8 -11.82 30.19 -6.74
CA ALA A 8 -12.48 29.15 -5.94
C ALA A 8 -12.37 27.73 -6.52
N ASP A 9 -12.30 27.62 -7.84
CA ASP A 9 -12.06 26.39 -8.60
C ASP A 9 -10.66 25.81 -8.36
N ALA A 10 -9.66 26.67 -8.17
CA ALA A 10 -8.29 26.25 -7.88
C ALA A 10 -8.05 25.88 -6.39
N LEU A 11 -9.05 26.05 -5.53
CA LEU A 11 -9.00 25.63 -4.11
C LEU A 11 -9.38 24.15 -3.92
N ALA A 12 -10.11 23.55 -4.88
CA ALA A 12 -10.59 22.18 -4.76
C ALA A 12 -9.85 21.24 -5.71
N ARG A 13 -9.22 20.18 -5.16
CA ARG A 13 -8.78 19.04 -5.98
C ARG A 13 -9.92 18.04 -6.12
N ARG A 14 -10.70 18.20 -7.19
CA ARG A 14 -11.76 17.25 -7.55
C ARG A 14 -11.15 16.06 -8.29
N CYS A 15 -11.53 14.87 -7.89
CA CYS A 15 -11.26 13.66 -8.65
C CYS A 15 -12.42 13.46 -9.62
N ASP A 16 -12.14 13.39 -10.93
CA ASP A 16 -13.14 13.05 -11.93
C ASP A 16 -13.54 11.57 -11.75
N PRO A 17 -14.81 11.27 -11.42
CA PRO A 17 -15.25 9.89 -11.23
C PRO A 17 -15.18 9.07 -12.53
N ALA A 18 -15.31 9.71 -13.71
CA ALA A 18 -15.20 9.02 -14.99
C ALA A 18 -13.76 8.55 -15.25
N ALA A 19 -12.75 9.26 -14.73
CA ALA A 19 -11.35 8.83 -14.78
C ALA A 19 -11.07 7.58 -13.92
N LEU A 20 -11.96 7.26 -12.97
CA LEU A 20 -11.88 6.05 -12.15
C LEU A 20 -12.60 4.84 -12.76
N ALA A 21 -13.25 5.00 -13.92
CA ALA A 21 -13.89 3.93 -14.67
C ALA A 21 -12.84 3.05 -15.36
N ALA A 22 -12.02 2.35 -14.58
CA ALA A 22 -11.14 1.32 -15.09
C ALA A 22 -11.95 0.07 -15.47
N ALA A 23 -11.50 -0.59 -16.53
CA ALA A 23 -12.01 -1.87 -17.05
C ALA A 23 -12.28 -2.87 -15.92
N ALA A 24 -13.38 -3.62 -16.05
CA ALA A 24 -13.88 -4.63 -15.12
C ALA A 24 -12.76 -5.14 -14.20
N VAL A 25 -12.73 -4.59 -12.97
CA VAL A 25 -11.81 -5.04 -11.94
C VAL A 25 -12.16 -6.51 -11.74
N SER A 26 -11.36 -7.43 -12.29
CA SER A 26 -11.43 -8.80 -11.81
C SER A 26 -11.18 -8.67 -10.32
N ALA A 27 -12.17 -9.06 -9.53
CA ALA A 27 -12.03 -9.18 -8.10
C ALA A 27 -11.10 -10.38 -7.84
N ASP A 28 -9.86 -10.33 -8.34
CA ASP A 28 -8.81 -11.21 -7.94
C ASP A 28 -8.54 -10.87 -6.48
N ALA A 29 -9.26 -11.59 -5.62
CA ALA A 29 -9.42 -11.37 -4.19
C ALA A 29 -8.13 -11.64 -3.38
N SER A 30 -6.99 -11.70 -4.06
CA SER A 30 -5.67 -11.94 -3.52
C SER A 30 -4.70 -10.93 -4.13
N ALA A 31 -4.89 -9.65 -3.83
CA ALA A 31 -3.79 -8.70 -3.92
C ALA A 31 -2.70 -9.16 -2.93
N ASP A 32 -1.79 -9.99 -3.42
CA ASP A 32 -0.53 -10.37 -2.76
C ASP A 32 0.39 -9.14 -2.59
N THR A 33 -0.01 -8.02 -3.17
CA THR A 33 0.65 -6.72 -3.12
C THR A 33 -0.04 -5.81 -2.11
N ILE A 34 0.75 -5.22 -1.22
CA ILE A 34 0.31 -4.10 -0.37
C ILE A 34 0.36 -2.81 -1.21
N VAL A 35 -0.81 -2.21 -1.45
CA VAL A 35 -0.96 -1.05 -2.34
C VAL A 35 -0.15 0.14 -1.82
N GLY A 36 0.61 0.79 -2.71
CA GLY A 36 1.41 1.98 -2.39
C GLY A 36 2.62 1.71 -1.48
N GLN A 37 2.97 0.45 -1.21
CA GLN A 37 4.05 0.08 -0.29
C GLN A 37 5.09 -0.86 -0.92
N PRO A 38 5.69 -0.52 -2.08
CA PRO A 38 6.64 -1.40 -2.77
C PRO A 38 7.88 -1.70 -1.92
N ARG A 39 8.36 -0.72 -1.14
CA ARG A 39 9.48 -0.92 -0.21
C ARG A 39 9.19 -1.98 0.85
N ALA A 40 8.01 -1.92 1.47
CA ALA A 40 7.62 -2.88 2.51
C ALA A 40 7.48 -4.29 1.91
N ALA A 41 6.94 -4.38 0.69
CA ALA A 41 6.83 -5.63 -0.04
C ALA A 41 8.21 -6.30 -0.26
N SER A 42 9.22 -5.53 -0.67
CA SER A 42 10.57 -6.07 -0.87
C SER A 42 11.26 -6.45 0.43
N ALA A 43 11.16 -5.63 1.48
CA ALA A 43 11.80 -5.90 2.77
C ALA A 43 11.29 -7.21 3.40
N VAL A 44 9.98 -7.46 3.36
CA VAL A 44 9.41 -8.71 3.88
C VAL A 44 9.78 -9.90 3.01
N ALA A 45 9.91 -9.74 1.68
CA ALA A 45 10.32 -10.84 0.81
C ALA A 45 11.77 -11.24 1.09
N TYR A 46 12.65 -10.25 1.25
CA TYR A 46 14.04 -10.46 1.63
C TYR A 46 14.17 -11.18 2.97
N ALA A 47 13.45 -10.70 4.00
CA ALA A 47 13.49 -11.32 5.32
C ALA A 47 13.02 -12.78 5.29
N LEU A 48 11.96 -13.10 4.54
CA LEU A 48 11.46 -14.46 4.38
C LEU A 48 12.41 -15.38 3.59
N SER A 49 13.24 -14.81 2.70
CA SER A 49 14.24 -15.58 1.94
C SER A 49 15.51 -15.91 2.73
N THR A 50 15.66 -15.39 3.96
CA THR A 50 16.86 -15.60 4.77
C THR A 50 16.85 -17.02 5.37
N PRO A 51 17.82 -17.90 5.04
CA PRO A 51 17.79 -19.31 5.40
C PRO A 51 18.18 -19.62 6.85
N HIS A 52 18.56 -18.61 7.65
CA HIS A 52 18.98 -18.80 9.03
C HIS A 52 17.78 -18.84 9.98
N ALA A 53 17.65 -19.93 10.74
CA ALA A 53 16.69 -20.04 11.82
C ALA A 53 16.98 -18.99 12.92
N GLY A 54 15.93 -18.34 13.45
CA GLY A 54 16.04 -17.40 14.57
C GLY A 54 15.96 -15.91 14.21
N HIS A 55 15.72 -15.55 12.95
CA HIS A 55 15.45 -14.15 12.60
C HIS A 55 13.98 -13.80 12.79
N HIS A 56 13.71 -12.70 13.51
CA HIS A 56 12.38 -12.17 13.72
C HIS A 56 12.11 -10.98 12.81
N LEU A 57 10.95 -10.98 12.16
CA LEU A 57 10.45 -9.87 11.35
C LEU A 57 9.54 -8.97 12.18
N PHE A 58 9.87 -7.68 12.28
CA PHE A 58 8.99 -6.66 12.88
C PHE A 58 8.49 -5.69 11.80
N VAL A 59 7.18 -5.39 11.82
CA VAL A 59 6.54 -4.53 10.80
C VAL A 59 5.83 -3.36 11.47
N ALA A 60 6.36 -2.16 11.24
CA ALA A 60 5.82 -0.90 11.76
C ALA A 60 5.00 -0.13 10.72
N GLY A 61 4.02 0.63 11.17
CA GLY A 61 3.23 1.53 10.33
C GLY A 61 1.98 2.06 11.04
N PRO A 62 1.33 3.10 10.50
CA PRO A 62 0.11 3.67 11.08
C PRO A 62 -1.02 2.64 11.12
N PRO A 63 -1.95 2.71 12.10
CA PRO A 63 -3.13 1.83 12.15
C PRO A 63 -3.94 1.91 10.85
N GLY A 64 -4.63 0.83 10.48
CA GLY A 64 -5.41 0.76 9.23
C GLY A 64 -4.61 0.50 7.95
N SER A 65 -3.27 0.47 7.99
CA SER A 65 -2.41 0.17 6.83
C SER A 65 -2.51 -1.25 6.26
N GLY A 66 -3.30 -2.14 6.86
CA GLY A 66 -3.43 -3.53 6.41
C GLY A 66 -2.18 -4.40 6.64
N ARG A 67 -1.13 -3.88 7.30
CA ARG A 67 0.17 -4.54 7.48
C ARG A 67 0.08 -5.94 8.09
N ALA A 68 -0.73 -6.12 9.14
CA ALA A 68 -0.86 -7.40 9.84
C ALA A 68 -1.52 -8.47 8.95
N ARG A 69 -2.67 -8.12 8.33
CA ARG A 69 -3.39 -9.00 7.41
C ARG A 69 -2.54 -9.39 6.19
N TRP A 70 -1.71 -8.49 5.69
CA TRP A 70 -0.83 -8.76 4.56
C TRP A 70 0.37 -9.64 4.96
N CYS A 71 1.08 -9.30 6.05
CA CYS A 71 2.24 -10.10 6.52
C CYS A 71 1.85 -11.53 6.92
N ALA A 72 0.73 -11.68 7.65
CA ALA A 72 0.25 -12.99 8.07
C ALA A 72 -0.07 -13.92 6.89
N ARG A 73 -0.49 -13.37 5.74
CA ARG A 73 -0.73 -14.17 4.53
C ARG A 73 0.55 -14.63 3.86
N ARG A 74 1.61 -13.80 3.86
CA ARG A 74 2.92 -14.21 3.34
C ARG A 74 3.58 -15.29 4.19
N CYS A 75 3.56 -15.16 5.51
CA CYS A 75 4.16 -16.17 6.39
C CYS A 75 3.45 -17.54 6.36
N ARG A 76 2.19 -17.61 5.89
CA ARG A 76 1.45 -18.87 5.72
C ARG A 76 1.79 -19.61 4.42
N ARG A 77 2.48 -18.97 3.48
CA ARG A 77 2.77 -19.50 2.14
C ARG A 77 4.26 -19.74 1.85
N GLY A 78 5.16 -19.13 2.63
CA GLY A 78 6.59 -19.42 2.62
C GLY A 78 6.91 -20.54 3.58
#